data_AF-A0A853GUB8-F1
#
_entry.id   AF-A0A853GUB8-F1
#
_cell.length_a   1.000
_cell.length_b   1.000
_cell.length_c   1.000
_cell.angle_alpha   90.00
_cell.angle_beta   90.00
_cell.angle_gamma   90.00
#
_symmetry.space_group_name_H-M   'P 1'
#
loop_
_entity.id
_entity.type
_entity.pdbx_description
1 polymer ?
#
loop_
_entity_poly.entity_id
_entity_poly.type
_entity_poly.pdbx_seq_one_letter_code
_entity_poly.pdbx_strand_id
1 'polypeptide(L)'
;MEYLLSVLSGGTSGAVLVWLAKGWISERLKQSIQHEYAEKLESYKTELNSKVEGIKHENQVSQLRTSLFFDHQRNAFAALIAKIAQVNTEWAAHYDPNDGLYEPVPSSRRREFEGLLYQHQLFLDEECLMALSLITEAYCRSLPYDDGSGAPPKQNDSSQHVSYIEYLQPRIASIFRGKIGVAADPQHLIDVAVLSAIELVNGYHFLEVDIPPKGALSTRKIKNAADKVAVGLDNTDELVILLRQFDEYLSRDGGWIHEAQLKVKQTLNILEKCIKNQNSRTR
;
A
#
# COMPACT_ATOMS: atom_id res chain seq x y z
N MET A 1 -102.24 -31.89 -16.32
CA MET A 1 -101.35 -32.23 -15.18
C MET A 1 -99.91 -32.56 -15.60
N GLU A 2 -99.52 -32.41 -16.86
CA GLU A 2 -98.17 -32.77 -17.33
C GLU A 2 -97.18 -31.60 -17.37
N TYR A 3 -97.65 -30.35 -17.40
CA TYR A 3 -96.79 -29.16 -17.43
C TYR A 3 -96.17 -28.79 -16.07
N LEU A 4 -96.74 -29.24 -14.95
CA LEU A 4 -96.20 -28.96 -13.61
C LEU A 4 -95.08 -29.94 -13.21
N LEU A 5 -95.11 -31.18 -13.72
CA LEU A 5 -94.07 -32.18 -13.49
C LEU A 5 -92.81 -31.93 -14.32
N SER A 6 -92.92 -31.35 -15.53
CA SER A 6 -91.75 -30.98 -16.35
C SER A 6 -91.00 -29.74 -15.83
N VAL A 7 -91.71 -28.82 -15.17
CA VAL A 7 -91.11 -27.63 -14.53
C VAL A 7 -90.44 -27.99 -13.20
N LEU A 8 -91.00 -28.93 -12.43
CA LEU A 8 -90.39 -29.45 -11.19
C LEU A 8 -89.21 -30.40 -11.44
N SER A 9 -89.26 -31.22 -12.51
CA SER A 9 -88.14 -32.08 -12.91
C SER A 9 -87.03 -31.29 -13.64
N GLY A 10 -87.36 -30.21 -14.35
CA GLY A 10 -86.41 -29.29 -14.98
C GLY A 10 -85.68 -28.39 -13.98
N GLY A 11 -86.33 -27.96 -12.89
CA GLY A 11 -85.73 -27.10 -11.87
C GLY A 11 -84.70 -27.80 -10.97
N THR A 12 -84.97 -29.06 -10.61
CA THR A 12 -84.07 -29.89 -9.77
C THR A 12 -82.86 -30.42 -10.55
N SER A 13 -83.05 -30.84 -11.80
CA SER A 13 -81.96 -31.24 -12.71
C SER A 13 -81.07 -30.05 -13.11
N GLY A 14 -81.64 -28.87 -13.32
CA GLY A 14 -80.88 -27.63 -13.55
C GLY A 14 -79.99 -27.23 -12.35
N ALA A 15 -80.49 -27.36 -11.12
CA ALA A 15 -79.72 -27.04 -9.91
C ALA A 15 -78.52 -27.97 -9.70
N VAL A 16 -78.68 -29.27 -9.96
CA VAL A 16 -77.57 -30.26 -9.88
C VAL A 16 -76.51 -29.98 -10.94
N LEU A 17 -76.91 -29.64 -12.17
CA LEU A 17 -75.97 -29.28 -13.23
C LEU A 17 -75.20 -27.99 -12.91
N VAL A 18 -75.87 -26.97 -12.36
CA VAL A 18 -75.20 -25.73 -11.92
C VAL A 18 -74.24 -26.00 -10.76
N TRP A 19 -74.60 -26.88 -9.82
CA TRP A 19 -73.73 -27.24 -8.69
C TRP A 19 -72.48 -28.00 -9.16
N LEU A 20 -72.63 -28.99 -10.05
CA LEU A 20 -71.52 -29.71 -10.65
C LEU A 20 -70.63 -28.81 -11.50
N ALA A 21 -71.22 -27.92 -12.31
CA ALA A 21 -70.47 -26.94 -13.10
C ALA A 21 -69.70 -25.97 -12.19
N LYS A 22 -70.31 -25.47 -11.12
CA LYS A 22 -69.66 -24.59 -10.15
C LYS A 22 -68.52 -25.31 -9.42
N GLY A 23 -68.71 -26.56 -9.03
CA GLY A 23 -67.67 -27.39 -8.42
C GLY A 23 -66.50 -27.64 -9.38
N TRP A 24 -66.79 -28.03 -10.61
CA TRP A 24 -65.78 -28.29 -11.65
C TRP A 24 -64.99 -27.03 -12.03
N ILE A 25 -65.67 -25.89 -12.23
CA ILE A 25 -65.03 -24.61 -12.51
C ILE A 25 -64.16 -24.18 -11.32
N SER A 26 -64.67 -24.29 -10.09
CA SER A 26 -63.92 -23.93 -8.87
C SER A 26 -62.67 -24.78 -8.71
N GLU A 27 -62.78 -26.10 -8.90
CA GLU A 27 -61.64 -27.02 -8.75
C GLU A 27 -60.59 -26.75 -9.83
N ARG A 28 -61.01 -26.50 -11.07
CA ARG A 28 -60.11 -26.20 -12.18
C ARG A 28 -59.42 -24.84 -12.04
N LEU A 29 -60.13 -23.82 -11.56
CA LEU A 29 -59.55 -22.51 -11.26
C LEU A 29 -58.55 -22.61 -10.11
N LYS A 30 -58.88 -23.37 -9.06
CA LYS A 30 -57.99 -23.60 -7.93
C LYS A 30 -56.73 -24.35 -8.35
N GLN A 31 -56.86 -25.38 -9.20
CA GLN A 31 -55.71 -26.09 -9.78
C GLN A 31 -54.85 -25.20 -10.66
N SER A 32 -55.44 -24.33 -11.50
CA SER A 32 -54.64 -23.43 -12.35
C SER A 32 -53.89 -22.39 -11.52
N ILE A 33 -54.53 -21.84 -10.48
CA ILE A 33 -53.91 -20.89 -9.56
C ILE A 33 -52.78 -21.57 -8.78
N GLN A 34 -53.00 -22.79 -8.28
CA GLN A 34 -51.97 -23.57 -7.59
C GLN A 34 -50.78 -23.89 -8.50
N HIS A 35 -51.04 -24.25 -9.76
CA HIS A 35 -49.98 -24.47 -10.74
C HIS A 35 -49.17 -23.20 -11.00
N GLU A 36 -49.84 -22.06 -11.22
CA GLU A 36 -49.15 -20.78 -11.47
C GLU A 36 -48.32 -20.33 -10.25
N TYR A 37 -48.83 -20.53 -9.04
CA TYR A 37 -48.05 -20.28 -7.82
C TYR A 37 -46.86 -21.23 -7.66
N ALA A 38 -47.04 -22.52 -7.96
CA ALA A 38 -45.95 -23.50 -7.90
C ALA A 38 -44.86 -23.15 -8.92
N GLU A 39 -45.24 -22.78 -10.14
CA GLU A 39 -44.33 -22.36 -11.21
C GLU A 39 -43.58 -21.08 -10.84
N LYS A 40 -44.28 -20.06 -10.30
CA LYS A 40 -43.63 -18.83 -9.79
C LYS A 40 -42.70 -19.13 -8.61
N LEU A 41 -43.06 -20.05 -7.72
CA LEU A 41 -42.21 -20.40 -6.59
C LEU A 41 -40.95 -21.14 -7.05
N GLU A 42 -41.05 -22.03 -8.03
CA GLU A 42 -39.89 -22.69 -8.63
C GLU A 42 -39.01 -21.72 -9.43
N SER A 43 -39.60 -20.78 -10.17
CA SER A 43 -38.83 -19.75 -10.87
C SER A 43 -38.10 -18.84 -9.89
N TYR A 44 -38.74 -18.42 -8.80
CA TYR A 44 -38.06 -17.67 -7.74
C TYR A 44 -36.98 -18.47 -7.05
N LYS A 45 -37.19 -19.76 -6.76
CA LYS A 45 -36.16 -20.63 -6.17
C LYS A 45 -34.94 -20.79 -7.10
N THR A 46 -35.17 -20.99 -8.40
CA THR A 46 -34.09 -21.13 -9.37
C THR A 46 -33.34 -19.81 -9.57
N GLU A 47 -34.05 -18.68 -9.65
CA GLU A 47 -33.45 -17.34 -9.71
C GLU A 47 -32.65 -17.03 -8.45
N LEU A 48 -33.17 -17.37 -7.27
CA LEU A 48 -32.47 -17.12 -6.00
C LEU A 48 -31.22 -18.00 -5.88
N ASN A 49 -31.33 -19.28 -6.24
CA ASN A 49 -30.17 -20.18 -6.24
C ASN A 49 -29.10 -19.73 -7.22
N SER A 50 -29.48 -19.28 -8.43
CA SER A 50 -28.49 -18.78 -9.40
C SER A 50 -27.79 -17.51 -8.91
N LYS A 51 -28.52 -16.59 -8.26
CA LYS A 51 -27.93 -15.40 -7.62
C LYS A 51 -27.00 -15.78 -6.48
N VAL A 52 -27.39 -16.71 -5.63
CA VAL A 52 -26.56 -17.19 -4.50
C VAL A 52 -25.29 -17.85 -5.01
N GLU A 53 -25.38 -18.70 -6.03
CA GLU A 53 -24.21 -19.33 -6.65
C GLU A 53 -23.30 -18.30 -7.32
N GLY A 54 -23.87 -17.30 -8.01
CA GLY A 54 -23.12 -16.19 -8.59
C GLY A 54 -22.33 -15.40 -7.54
N ILE A 55 -23.00 -14.98 -6.46
CA ILE A 55 -22.34 -14.26 -5.35
C ILE A 55 -21.26 -15.12 -4.70
N LYS A 56 -21.51 -16.42 -4.50
CA LYS A 56 -20.52 -17.34 -3.92
C LYS A 56 -19.30 -17.46 -4.82
N HIS A 57 -19.50 -17.59 -6.14
CA HIS A 57 -18.42 -17.67 -7.10
C HIS A 57 -17.59 -16.37 -7.15
N GLU A 58 -18.25 -15.21 -7.21
CA GLU A 58 -17.59 -13.90 -7.17
C GLU A 58 -16.76 -13.71 -5.91
N ASN A 59 -17.28 -14.13 -4.76
CA ASN A 59 -16.55 -14.07 -3.49
C ASN A 59 -15.32 -14.99 -3.51
N GLN A 60 -15.43 -16.21 -4.04
CA GLN A 60 -14.28 -17.11 -4.22
C GLN A 60 -13.21 -16.50 -5.14
N VAL A 61 -13.61 -15.91 -6.26
CA VAL A 61 -12.67 -15.25 -7.18
C VAL A 61 -11.98 -14.05 -6.52
N SER A 62 -12.73 -13.25 -5.77
CA SER A 62 -12.19 -12.12 -5.00
C SER A 62 -11.18 -12.58 -3.94
N GLN A 63 -11.48 -13.65 -3.20
CA GLN A 63 -10.58 -14.27 -2.23
C GLN A 63 -9.29 -14.78 -2.88
N LEU A 64 -9.39 -15.48 -4.01
CA LEU A 64 -8.22 -15.97 -4.75
C LEU A 64 -7.33 -14.82 -5.25
N ARG A 65 -7.94 -13.77 -5.83
CA ARG A 65 -7.19 -12.58 -6.28
C ARG A 65 -6.45 -11.92 -5.12
N THR A 66 -7.12 -11.80 -3.98
CA THR A 66 -6.55 -11.23 -2.75
C THR A 66 -5.39 -12.06 -2.24
N SER A 67 -5.54 -13.40 -2.18
CA SER A 67 -4.47 -14.32 -1.79
C SER A 67 -3.24 -14.20 -2.70
N LEU A 68 -3.45 -14.20 -4.02
CA LEU A 68 -2.36 -14.06 -4.99
C LEU A 68 -1.63 -12.73 -4.85
N PHE A 69 -2.37 -11.64 -4.61
CA PHE A 69 -1.76 -10.34 -4.36
C PHE A 69 -0.88 -10.35 -3.10
N PHE A 70 -1.38 -10.89 -1.99
CA PHE A 70 -0.60 -11.01 -0.75
C PHE A 70 0.64 -11.90 -0.92
N ASP A 71 0.53 -13.01 -1.64
CA ASP A 71 1.66 -13.88 -1.92
C ASP A 71 2.74 -13.16 -2.75
N HIS A 72 2.34 -12.42 -3.79
CA HIS A 72 3.28 -11.60 -4.56
C HIS A 72 3.93 -10.51 -3.71
N GLN A 73 3.16 -9.83 -2.87
CA GLN A 73 3.67 -8.79 -2.00
C GLN A 73 4.67 -9.35 -0.98
N ARG A 74 4.37 -10.50 -0.34
CA ARG A 74 5.31 -11.20 0.55
C ARG A 74 6.60 -11.56 -0.18
N ASN A 75 6.49 -12.11 -1.39
CA ASN A 75 7.65 -12.51 -2.18
C ASN A 75 8.50 -11.31 -2.60
N ALA A 76 7.87 -10.20 -2.99
CA ALA A 76 8.54 -8.94 -3.32
C ALA A 76 9.34 -8.39 -2.13
N PHE A 77 8.70 -8.31 -0.96
CA PHE A 77 9.35 -7.83 0.26
C PHE A 77 10.52 -8.71 0.69
N ALA A 78 10.34 -10.04 0.66
CA ALA A 78 11.41 -10.97 0.98
C ALA A 78 12.60 -10.85 0.01
N ALA A 79 12.32 -10.75 -1.30
CA ALA A 79 13.35 -10.59 -2.33
C ALA A 79 14.14 -9.28 -2.14
N LEU A 80 13.45 -8.15 -1.89
CA LEU A 80 14.10 -6.85 -1.69
C LEU A 80 14.97 -6.83 -0.44
N ILE A 81 14.48 -7.31 0.71
CA ILE A 81 15.27 -7.37 1.95
C ILE A 81 16.47 -8.31 1.81
N ALA A 82 16.27 -9.48 1.21
CA ALA A 82 17.37 -10.42 0.96
C ALA A 82 18.43 -9.79 0.04
N LYS A 83 18.00 -9.03 -0.97
CA LYS A 83 18.92 -8.36 -1.88
C LYS A 83 19.70 -7.24 -1.19
N ILE A 84 19.06 -6.44 -0.35
CA ILE A 84 19.74 -5.42 0.46
C ILE A 84 20.82 -6.08 1.33
N ALA A 85 20.46 -7.16 2.03
CA ALA A 85 21.41 -7.91 2.86
C ALA A 85 22.60 -8.43 2.06
N GLN A 86 22.33 -9.01 0.88
CA GLN A 86 23.36 -9.52 -0.02
C GLN A 86 24.30 -8.40 -0.48
N VAL A 87 23.75 -7.29 -0.98
CA VAL A 87 24.55 -6.14 -1.45
C VAL A 87 25.43 -5.62 -0.31
N ASN A 88 24.85 -5.42 0.88
CA ASN A 88 25.57 -4.87 2.02
C ASN A 88 26.66 -5.82 2.54
N THR A 89 26.40 -7.12 2.58
CA THR A 89 27.38 -8.14 2.98
C THR A 89 28.55 -8.20 2.01
N GLU A 90 28.27 -8.22 0.71
CA GLU A 90 29.32 -8.21 -0.32
C GLU A 90 30.12 -6.91 -0.27
N TRP A 91 29.46 -5.77 -0.08
CA TRP A 91 30.13 -4.48 0.02
C TRP A 91 31.03 -4.38 1.28
N ALA A 92 30.54 -4.82 2.43
CA ALA A 92 31.30 -4.84 3.68
C ALA A 92 32.51 -5.80 3.64
N ALA A 93 32.50 -6.81 2.76
CA ALA A 93 33.64 -7.71 2.58
C ALA A 93 34.91 -7.01 2.05
N HIS A 94 34.76 -5.83 1.45
CA HIS A 94 35.87 -4.99 0.99
C HIS A 94 36.43 -4.06 2.09
N TYR A 95 35.96 -4.17 3.34
CA TYR A 95 36.45 -3.37 4.44
C TYR A 95 37.89 -3.75 4.81
N ASP A 96 38.80 -2.78 4.79
CA ASP A 96 40.15 -2.92 5.34
C ASP A 96 40.22 -2.34 6.76
N PRO A 97 40.77 -3.03 7.77
CA PRO A 97 40.90 -2.48 9.12
C PRO A 97 41.81 -1.25 9.26
N ASN A 98 42.77 -1.07 8.34
CA ASN A 98 43.72 0.04 8.36
C ASN A 98 43.21 1.24 7.54
N ASP A 99 42.61 0.95 6.38
CA ASP A 99 42.17 1.97 5.43
C ASP A 99 40.65 2.24 5.50
N GLY A 100 39.85 1.36 6.10
CA GLY A 100 38.38 1.45 6.09
C GLY A 100 37.77 0.97 4.77
N LEU A 101 36.49 1.26 4.54
CA LEU A 101 35.81 0.93 3.29
C LEU A 101 35.73 2.17 2.40
N TYR A 102 36.57 2.23 1.38
CA TYR A 102 36.50 3.26 0.35
C TYR A 102 35.87 2.76 -0.95
N GLU A 103 35.78 1.45 -1.19
CA GLU A 103 35.16 0.98 -2.43
C GLU A 103 33.68 1.42 -2.51
N PRO A 104 33.20 1.89 -3.67
CA PRO A 104 31.78 2.19 -3.87
C PRO A 104 30.97 0.89 -3.85
N VAL A 105 29.65 1.02 -3.73
CA VAL A 105 28.75 -0.14 -3.83
C VAL A 105 29.01 -0.97 -5.11
N PRO A 106 29.07 -2.31 -5.03
CA PRO A 106 29.25 -3.15 -6.21
C PRO A 106 28.19 -2.87 -7.28
N SER A 107 28.64 -2.35 -8.44
CA SER A 107 27.75 -1.82 -9.47
C SER A 107 26.78 -2.86 -10.04
N SER A 108 27.22 -4.11 -10.20
CA SER A 108 26.36 -5.23 -10.63
C SER A 108 25.23 -5.49 -9.63
N ARG A 109 25.56 -5.56 -8.34
CA ARG A 109 24.58 -5.82 -7.28
C ARG A 109 23.60 -4.69 -7.08
N ARG A 110 24.07 -3.44 -7.17
CA ARG A 110 23.19 -2.25 -7.17
C ARG A 110 22.17 -2.32 -8.31
N ARG A 111 22.61 -2.62 -9.54
CA ARG A 111 21.71 -2.74 -10.70
C ARG A 111 20.72 -3.89 -10.55
N GLU A 112 21.15 -5.03 -10.00
CA GLU A 112 20.25 -6.14 -9.70
C GLU A 112 19.17 -5.76 -8.67
N PHE A 113 19.53 -4.98 -7.65
CA PHE A 113 18.58 -4.45 -6.68
C PHE A 113 17.58 -3.45 -7.31
N GLU A 114 18.06 -2.52 -8.12
CA GLU A 114 17.22 -1.59 -8.88
C GLU A 114 16.27 -2.33 -9.83
N GLY A 115 16.74 -3.38 -10.50
CA GLY A 115 15.92 -4.25 -11.32
C GLY A 115 14.77 -4.90 -10.53
N LEU A 116 15.06 -5.41 -9.33
CA LEU A 116 14.04 -5.98 -8.43
C LEU A 116 13.04 -4.92 -7.95
N LEU A 117 13.51 -3.70 -7.67
CA LEU A 117 12.64 -2.58 -7.28
C LEU A 117 11.62 -2.28 -8.39
N TYR A 118 12.08 -2.15 -9.63
CA TYR A 118 11.19 -1.90 -10.77
C TYR A 118 10.25 -3.08 -11.05
N GLN A 119 10.75 -4.31 -10.95
CA GLN A 119 9.94 -5.52 -11.14
C GLN A 119 8.78 -5.61 -10.14
N HIS A 120 9.00 -5.15 -8.91
CA HIS A 120 8.03 -5.26 -7.83
C HIS A 120 7.29 -3.97 -7.52
N GLN A 121 7.52 -2.89 -8.27
CA GLN A 121 7.01 -1.54 -7.97
C GLN A 121 5.48 -1.49 -7.76
N LEU A 122 4.71 -2.32 -8.49
CA LEU A 122 3.25 -2.40 -8.35
C LEU A 122 2.80 -2.79 -6.92
N PHE A 123 3.63 -3.50 -6.17
CA PHE A 123 3.32 -4.00 -4.82
C PHE A 123 3.91 -3.13 -3.71
N LEU A 124 4.59 -2.03 -4.08
CA LEU A 124 5.22 -1.10 -3.17
C LEU A 124 4.34 0.14 -3.06
N ASP A 125 3.80 0.38 -1.86
CA ASP A 125 3.08 1.61 -1.58
C ASP A 125 4.02 2.77 -1.25
N GLU A 126 3.46 3.94 -0.98
CA GLU A 126 4.25 5.15 -0.73
C GLU A 126 5.21 5.00 0.47
N GLU A 127 4.81 4.29 1.53
CA GLU A 127 5.67 4.05 2.69
C GLU A 127 6.85 3.15 2.32
N CYS A 128 6.60 2.11 1.51
CA CYS A 128 7.66 1.22 1.01
C CYS A 128 8.62 1.95 0.07
N LEU A 129 8.10 2.75 -0.85
CA LEU A 129 8.90 3.47 -1.83
C LEU A 129 9.80 4.53 -1.16
N MET A 130 9.27 5.30 -0.21
CA MET A 130 10.05 6.26 0.59
C MET A 130 11.15 5.54 1.38
N ALA A 131 10.84 4.40 2.00
CA ALA A 131 11.82 3.65 2.77
C ALA A 131 12.96 3.10 1.88
N LEU A 132 12.62 2.58 0.69
CA LEU A 132 13.58 2.05 -0.27
C LEU A 132 14.37 3.13 -1.00
N SER A 133 13.84 4.35 -1.14
CA SER A 133 14.60 5.45 -1.74
C SER A 133 15.82 5.83 -0.90
N LEU A 134 15.75 5.71 0.43
CA LEU A 134 16.91 5.94 1.29
C LEU A 134 18.04 4.93 1.03
N ILE A 135 17.69 3.69 0.66
CA ILE A 135 18.65 2.66 0.29
C ILE A 135 19.29 2.98 -1.06
N THR A 136 18.49 3.30 -2.08
CA THR A 136 19.03 3.64 -3.40
C THR A 136 19.88 4.91 -3.34
N GLU A 137 19.49 5.90 -2.54
CA GLU A 137 20.28 7.12 -2.31
C GLU A 137 21.58 6.84 -1.55
N ALA A 138 21.58 5.94 -0.56
CA ALA A 138 22.83 5.51 0.10
C ALA A 138 23.78 4.84 -0.90
N TYR A 139 23.27 3.98 -1.79
CA TYR A 139 24.06 3.39 -2.86
C TYR A 139 24.60 4.44 -3.84
N CYS A 140 23.78 5.39 -4.28
CA CYS A 140 24.21 6.45 -5.19
C CYS A 140 25.27 7.37 -4.56
N ARG A 141 25.12 7.74 -3.28
CA ARG A 141 26.08 8.60 -2.56
C ARG A 141 27.46 7.97 -2.37
N SER A 142 27.54 6.65 -2.44
CA SER A 142 28.82 5.94 -2.37
C SER A 142 29.65 6.00 -3.65
N LEU A 143 29.06 6.41 -4.77
CA LEU A 143 29.78 6.49 -6.04
C LEU A 143 30.82 7.62 -6.02
N PRO A 144 31.93 7.49 -6.78
CA PRO A 144 32.89 8.58 -6.94
C PRO A 144 32.19 9.83 -7.48
N TYR A 145 32.62 11.00 -7.00
CA TYR A 145 32.08 12.29 -7.43
C TYR A 145 33.21 13.22 -7.91
N ASP A 146 32.89 14.05 -8.89
CA ASP A 146 33.75 15.14 -9.35
C ASP A 146 33.39 16.40 -8.58
N ASP A 147 34.36 17.02 -7.93
CA ASP A 147 34.18 18.28 -7.18
C ASP A 147 34.43 19.53 -8.04
N GLY A 148 34.69 19.35 -9.33
CA GLY A 148 34.95 20.42 -10.29
C GLY A 148 36.32 21.08 -10.10
N SER A 149 37.19 20.53 -9.25
CA SER A 149 38.54 21.08 -9.04
C SER A 149 39.53 20.67 -10.14
N GLY A 150 39.10 19.87 -11.12
CA GLY A 150 39.96 19.27 -12.15
C GLY A 150 40.86 18.13 -11.64
N ALA A 151 40.68 17.70 -10.38
CA ALA A 151 41.35 16.54 -9.82
C ALA A 151 40.60 15.24 -10.21
N PRO A 152 41.22 14.06 -10.09
CA PRO A 152 40.52 12.79 -10.26
C PRO A 152 39.29 12.70 -9.31
N PRO A 153 38.22 11.99 -9.72
CA PRO A 153 37.03 11.83 -8.89
C PRO A 153 37.36 11.36 -7.49
N LYS A 154 36.79 12.05 -6.50
CA LYS A 154 36.97 11.72 -5.09
C LYS A 154 36.03 10.59 -4.70
N GLN A 155 36.53 9.71 -3.85
CA GLN A 155 35.77 8.59 -3.31
C GLN A 155 35.38 8.88 -1.86
N ASN A 156 34.10 8.69 -1.54
CA ASN A 156 33.61 8.84 -0.18
C ASN A 156 34.02 7.63 0.67
N ASP A 157 34.12 7.85 1.99
CA ASP A 157 34.15 6.77 2.97
C ASP A 157 32.79 6.06 2.96
N SER A 158 32.78 4.88 2.36
CA SER A 158 31.60 4.03 2.16
C SER A 158 31.16 3.32 3.43
N SER A 159 32.01 3.25 4.47
CA SER A 159 31.69 2.60 5.75
C SER A 159 30.42 3.20 6.37
N GLN A 160 30.26 4.52 6.24
CA GLN A 160 29.10 5.24 6.75
C GLN A 160 27.81 4.85 6.03
N HIS A 161 27.87 4.57 4.72
CA HIS A 161 26.71 4.14 3.94
C HIS A 161 26.30 2.71 4.27
N VAL A 162 27.26 1.82 4.52
CA VAL A 162 27.00 0.45 5.00
C VAL A 162 26.27 0.50 6.35
N SER A 163 26.80 1.23 7.34
CA SER A 163 26.15 1.35 8.66
C SER A 163 24.78 2.03 8.58
N TYR A 164 24.60 2.99 7.66
CA TYR A 164 23.30 3.61 7.39
C TYR A 164 22.27 2.60 6.88
N ILE A 165 22.67 1.69 5.99
CA ILE A 165 21.81 0.61 5.49
C ILE A 165 21.53 -0.43 6.57
N GLU A 166 22.51 -0.78 7.40
CA GLU A 166 22.33 -1.68 8.54
C GLU A 166 21.28 -1.15 9.53
N TYR A 167 21.25 0.18 9.74
CA TYR A 167 20.22 0.82 10.55
C TYR A 167 18.82 0.72 9.92
N LEU A 168 18.74 0.88 8.60
CA LEU A 168 17.48 0.88 7.86
C LEU A 168 16.88 -0.51 7.67
N GLN A 169 17.70 -1.51 7.33
CA GLN A 169 17.24 -2.86 6.97
C GLN A 169 16.22 -3.47 7.95
N PRO A 170 16.44 -3.51 9.28
CA PRO A 170 15.46 -4.05 10.22
C PRO A 170 14.18 -3.20 10.31
N ARG A 171 14.27 -1.89 10.10
CA ARG A 171 13.12 -0.97 10.09
C ARG A 171 12.27 -1.15 8.85
N ILE A 172 12.89 -1.26 7.68
CA ILE A 172 12.21 -1.56 6.41
C ILE A 172 11.54 -2.93 6.49
N ALA A 173 12.22 -3.94 7.03
CA ALA A 173 11.63 -5.27 7.24
C ALA A 173 10.39 -5.20 8.16
N SER A 174 10.42 -4.37 9.20
CA SER A 174 9.27 -4.12 10.07
C SER A 174 8.11 -3.45 9.32
N ILE A 175 8.39 -2.43 8.51
CA ILE A 175 7.37 -1.78 7.66
C ILE A 175 6.72 -2.81 6.74
N PHE A 176 7.52 -3.64 6.05
CA PHE A 176 7.03 -4.70 5.16
C PHE A 176 6.16 -5.73 5.90
N ARG A 177 6.56 -6.16 7.11
CA ARG A 177 5.73 -7.05 7.94
C ARG A 177 4.36 -6.44 8.21
N GLY A 178 4.30 -5.15 8.54
CA GLY A 178 3.05 -4.44 8.76
C GLY A 178 2.13 -4.44 7.54
N LYS A 179 2.70 -4.34 6.33
CA LYS A 179 1.93 -4.38 5.07
C LYS A 179 1.30 -5.73 4.76
N ILE A 180 1.91 -6.83 5.22
CA ILE A 180 1.37 -8.19 5.05
C ILE A 180 0.61 -8.70 6.29
N GLY A 181 0.23 -7.81 7.21
CA GLY A 181 -0.56 -8.17 8.39
C GLY A 181 0.21 -8.93 9.48
N VAL A 182 1.54 -8.90 9.44
CA VAL A 182 2.43 -9.47 10.47
C VAL A 182 2.80 -8.38 11.49
N ALA A 183 3.11 -8.78 12.73
CA ALA A 183 3.53 -7.88 13.77
C ALA A 183 4.69 -6.96 13.31
N ALA A 184 4.48 -5.66 13.53
CA ALA A 184 5.40 -4.60 13.15
C ALA A 184 5.46 -3.57 14.28
N ASP A 185 6.64 -2.99 14.47
CA ASP A 185 6.80 -1.83 15.36
C ASP A 185 6.40 -0.57 14.61
N PRO A 186 5.34 0.15 15.05
CA PRO A 186 4.92 1.41 14.45
C PRO A 186 6.02 2.49 14.49
N GLN A 187 6.91 2.46 15.49
CA GLN A 187 8.01 3.42 15.62
C GLN A 187 8.98 3.34 14.45
N HIS A 188 9.18 2.16 13.85
CA HIS A 188 10.09 2.00 12.72
C HIS A 188 9.65 2.79 11.48
N LEU A 189 8.35 2.96 11.23
CA LEU A 189 7.88 3.82 10.15
C LEU A 189 8.19 5.29 10.44
N ILE A 190 8.07 5.70 11.70
CA ILE A 190 8.33 7.07 12.15
C ILE A 190 9.81 7.37 12.02
N ASP A 191 10.68 6.49 12.52
CA ASP A 191 12.14 6.61 12.38
C ASP A 191 12.55 6.78 10.91
N VAL A 192 11.98 5.97 10.02
CA VAL A 192 12.29 6.02 8.57
C VAL A 192 11.74 7.29 7.93
N ALA A 193 10.53 7.72 8.27
CA ALA A 193 9.95 8.97 7.77
C ALA A 193 10.72 10.20 8.23
N VAL A 194 11.12 10.24 9.51
CA VAL A 194 11.95 11.30 10.09
C VAL A 194 13.33 11.31 9.45
N LEU A 195 13.95 10.14 9.24
CA LEU A 195 15.23 10.07 8.55
C LEU A 195 15.11 10.59 7.12
N SER A 196 14.07 10.20 6.38
CA SER A 196 13.80 10.72 5.03
C SER A 196 13.65 12.23 5.03
N ALA A 197 12.88 12.77 5.97
CA ALA A 197 12.68 14.21 6.13
C ALA A 197 14.00 14.95 6.37
N ILE A 198 14.81 14.45 7.31
CA ILE A 198 16.11 15.02 7.67
C ILE A 198 17.09 14.97 6.49
N GLU A 199 17.16 13.86 5.77
CA GLU A 199 18.02 13.72 4.59
C GLU A 199 17.58 14.66 3.46
N LEU A 200 16.28 14.84 3.24
CA LEU A 200 15.77 15.78 2.23
C LEU A 200 16.15 17.22 2.57
N VAL A 201 15.82 17.70 3.77
CA VAL A 201 16.10 19.10 4.13
C VAL A 201 17.59 19.39 4.27
N ASN A 202 18.44 18.39 4.56
CA ASN A 202 19.91 18.59 4.61
C ASN A 202 20.64 18.26 3.30
N GLY A 203 19.98 17.60 2.35
CA GLY A 203 20.59 17.15 1.09
C GLY A 203 20.48 18.16 -0.06
N TYR A 204 19.46 19.02 -0.04
CA TYR A 204 19.27 20.06 -1.04
C TYR A 204 19.88 21.40 -0.61
N HIS A 205 20.02 22.32 -1.58
CA HIS A 205 20.58 23.66 -1.38
C HIS A 205 19.65 24.72 -2.00
N PHE A 206 18.65 25.15 -1.24
CA PHE A 206 17.69 26.21 -1.57
C PHE A 206 17.69 27.25 -0.44
N LEU A 207 18.53 28.27 -0.59
CA LEU A 207 18.77 29.26 0.45
C LEU A 207 17.55 30.15 0.72
N GLU A 208 16.62 30.26 -0.23
CA GLU A 208 15.38 31.04 -0.09
C GLU A 208 14.41 30.46 0.94
N VAL A 209 14.57 29.19 1.29
CA VAL A 209 13.75 28.46 2.27
C VAL A 209 14.59 27.79 3.37
N ASP A 210 15.77 28.34 3.63
CA ASP A 210 16.69 27.86 4.68
C ASP A 210 17.05 26.37 4.55
N ILE A 211 17.28 25.90 3.31
CA ILE A 211 17.71 24.54 3.01
C ILE A 211 19.15 24.57 2.45
N PRO A 212 20.13 23.90 3.08
CA PRO A 212 20.01 23.10 4.29
C PRO A 212 19.83 23.95 5.57
N PRO A 213 19.12 23.43 6.59
CA PRO A 213 18.85 24.18 7.81
C PRO A 213 20.11 24.43 8.64
N LYS A 214 20.07 25.54 9.38
CA LYS A 214 21.04 25.89 10.43
C LYS A 214 20.44 25.53 11.80
N GLY A 215 21.27 25.35 12.81
CA GLY A 215 20.80 25.09 14.18
C GLY A 215 20.39 23.64 14.42
N ALA A 216 19.24 23.43 15.09
CA ALA A 216 18.84 22.15 15.67
C ALA A 216 18.64 21.04 14.63
N LEU A 217 18.06 21.35 13.46
CA LEU A 217 17.82 20.39 12.38
C LEU A 217 19.06 20.14 11.48
N SER A 218 20.18 20.81 11.73
CA SER A 218 21.37 20.69 10.90
C SER A 218 22.13 19.40 11.20
N THR A 219 22.30 18.54 10.19
CA THR A 219 22.98 17.24 10.35
C THR A 219 24.37 17.18 9.70
N ARG A 220 24.95 18.33 9.33
CA ARG A 220 26.25 18.41 8.63
C ARG A 220 27.40 17.69 9.32
N LYS A 221 27.36 17.58 10.66
CA LYS A 221 28.39 16.90 11.47
C LYS A 221 27.97 15.51 11.96
N ILE A 222 26.75 15.09 11.64
CA ILE A 222 26.14 13.85 12.13
C ILE A 222 26.20 12.81 11.01
N LYS A 223 26.94 11.74 11.25
CA LYS A 223 27.16 10.68 10.25
C LYS A 223 26.20 9.50 10.40
N ASN A 224 25.86 9.16 11.64
CA ASN A 224 25.02 8.01 11.96
C ASN A 224 23.53 8.29 11.73
N ALA A 225 22.83 7.34 11.11
CA ALA A 225 21.38 7.40 10.88
C ALA A 225 20.57 7.52 12.17
N ALA A 226 20.95 6.80 13.23
CA ALA A 226 20.23 6.83 14.50
C ALA A 226 20.24 8.23 15.13
N ASP A 227 21.39 8.90 15.12
CA ASP A 227 21.55 10.25 15.67
C ASP A 227 20.79 11.28 14.83
N LYS A 228 20.75 11.12 13.50
CA LYS A 228 19.91 11.95 12.62
C LYS A 228 18.42 11.80 12.95
N VAL A 229 17.97 10.58 13.20
CA VAL A 229 16.59 10.31 13.63
C VAL A 229 16.30 10.95 14.98
N ALA A 230 17.22 10.84 15.96
CA ALA A 230 17.06 11.47 17.26
C ALA A 230 16.89 13.00 17.12
N VAL A 231 17.73 13.65 16.33
CA VAL A 231 17.62 15.09 16.05
C VAL A 231 16.26 15.45 15.44
N GLY A 232 15.79 14.67 14.47
CA GLY A 232 14.50 14.92 13.84
C GLY A 232 13.32 14.67 14.78
N LEU A 233 13.40 13.65 15.65
CA LEU A 233 12.36 13.36 16.65
C LEU A 233 12.29 14.47 17.71
N ASP A 234 13.44 14.91 18.22
CA ASP A 234 13.54 15.98 19.23
C ASP A 234 12.99 17.33 18.72
N ASN A 235 12.97 17.52 17.40
CA ASN A 235 12.55 18.78 16.74
C ASN A 235 11.46 18.53 15.68
N THR A 236 10.55 17.58 15.94
CA THR A 236 9.57 17.10 14.95
C THR A 236 8.69 18.23 14.40
N ASP A 237 8.20 19.14 15.25
CA ASP A 237 7.33 20.24 14.83
C ASP A 237 8.05 21.21 13.88
N GLU A 238 9.31 21.56 14.20
CA GLU A 238 10.14 22.42 13.35
C GLU A 238 10.43 21.74 11.99
N LEU A 239 10.70 20.43 12.01
CA LEU A 239 10.96 19.64 10.82
C LEU A 239 9.74 19.60 9.88
N VAL A 240 8.53 19.42 10.43
CA VAL A 240 7.29 19.44 9.64
C VAL A 240 7.02 20.82 9.05
N ILE A 241 7.25 21.90 9.80
CA ILE A 241 7.11 23.27 9.30
C ILE A 241 8.07 23.51 8.13
N LEU A 242 9.34 23.13 8.29
CA LEU A 242 10.35 23.29 7.26
C LEU A 242 10.02 22.49 5.99
N LEU A 243 9.55 21.24 6.13
CA LEU A 243 9.13 20.41 4.99
C LEU A 243 7.93 21.03 4.25
N ARG A 244 6.96 21.62 4.95
CA ARG A 244 5.83 22.31 4.31
C ARG A 244 6.28 23.53 3.52
N GLN A 245 7.17 24.33 4.09
CA GLN A 245 7.77 25.48 3.39
C GLN A 245 8.54 25.03 2.15
N PHE A 246 9.24 23.89 2.25
CA PHE A 246 9.96 23.32 1.12
C PHE A 246 9.03 22.85 0.01
N ASP A 247 7.95 22.12 0.36
CA ASP A 247 6.94 21.67 -0.61
C ASP A 247 6.27 22.85 -1.32
N GLU A 248 5.90 23.89 -0.58
CA GLU A 248 5.31 25.11 -1.14
C GLU A 248 6.28 25.81 -2.10
N TYR A 249 7.56 25.87 -1.75
CA TYR A 249 8.60 26.44 -2.60
C TYR A 249 8.79 25.66 -3.91
N LEU A 250 8.88 24.33 -3.82
CA LEU A 250 9.03 23.45 -4.99
C LEU A 250 7.77 23.44 -5.88
N SER A 251 6.60 23.78 -5.32
CA SER A 251 5.33 23.82 -6.04
C SER A 251 5.08 25.12 -6.82
N ARG A 252 6.01 26.09 -6.79
CA ARG A 252 5.88 27.36 -7.54
C ARG A 252 6.02 27.14 -9.06
N ASP A 253 5.29 27.95 -9.84
CA ASP A 253 5.36 27.94 -11.30
C ASP A 253 6.81 28.16 -11.79
N GLY A 254 7.33 27.20 -12.57
CA GLY A 254 8.73 27.19 -13.03
C GLY A 254 9.52 25.92 -12.70
N GLY A 255 8.93 24.97 -11.95
CA GLY A 255 9.31 23.56 -11.94
C GLY A 255 10.77 23.27 -11.62
N TRP A 256 11.21 23.57 -10.40
CA TRP A 256 12.54 23.12 -9.95
C TRP A 256 12.42 21.69 -9.42
N ILE A 257 12.96 20.74 -10.20
CA ILE A 257 13.20 19.34 -9.83
C ILE A 257 11.94 18.59 -9.34
N HIS A 258 11.12 18.10 -10.29
CA HIS A 258 9.92 17.29 -10.01
C HIS A 258 10.18 16.09 -9.09
N GLU A 259 11.36 15.47 -9.17
CA GLU A 259 11.73 14.37 -8.28
C GLU A 259 11.83 14.82 -6.81
N ALA A 260 12.42 15.99 -6.54
CA ALA A 260 12.54 16.54 -5.19
C ALA A 260 11.16 16.83 -4.62
N GLN A 261 10.29 17.47 -5.42
CA GLN A 261 8.91 17.79 -5.01
C GLN A 261 8.13 16.52 -4.63
N LEU A 262 8.23 15.47 -5.46
CA LEU A 262 7.57 14.20 -5.19
C LEU A 262 8.03 13.60 -3.85
N LYS A 263 9.34 13.56 -3.60
CA LYS A 263 9.91 12.99 -2.37
C LYS A 263 9.53 13.80 -1.13
N VAL A 264 9.56 15.13 -1.21
CA VAL A 264 9.18 16.04 -0.12
C VAL A 264 7.71 15.83 0.23
N LYS A 265 6.82 15.87 -0.78
CA LYS A 265 5.38 15.68 -0.58
C LYS A 265 5.04 14.31 -0.01
N GLN A 266 5.66 13.25 -0.54
CA GLN A 266 5.50 11.88 -0.05
C GLN A 266 5.93 11.76 1.41
N THR A 267 7.13 12.26 1.73
CA THR A 267 7.68 12.20 3.09
C THR A 267 6.82 13.00 4.07
N LEU A 268 6.39 14.20 3.70
CA LEU A 268 5.52 15.05 4.52
C LEU A 268 4.19 14.36 4.83
N ASN A 269 3.51 13.80 3.82
CA ASN A 269 2.24 13.10 4.01
C ASN A 269 2.37 11.91 4.97
N ILE A 270 3.43 11.11 4.83
CA ILE A 270 3.69 9.94 5.67
C ILE A 270 4.02 10.39 7.11
N LEU A 271 4.84 11.42 7.27
CA LEU A 271 5.23 11.94 8.59
C LEU A 271 4.03 12.51 9.35
N GLU A 272 3.19 13.32 8.69
CA GLU A 272 1.96 13.86 9.30
C GLU A 272 0.98 12.76 9.70
N LYS A 273 0.82 11.74 8.85
CA LYS A 273 0.02 10.55 9.16
C LYS A 273 0.55 9.83 10.41
N CYS A 274 1.87 9.69 10.54
CA CYS A 274 2.51 9.06 11.69
C CYS A 274 2.26 9.84 12.99
N ILE A 275 2.48 11.16 12.97
CA ILE A 275 2.27 12.04 14.13
C ILE A 275 0.80 12.02 14.58
N LYS A 276 -0.14 12.07 13.63
CA LYS A 276 -1.57 11.98 13.93
C LYS A 276 -1.95 10.65 14.60
N ASN A 277 -1.35 9.55 14.15
CA ASN A 277 -1.59 8.22 14.72
C ASN A 277 -0.93 8.01 16.09
N GLN A 278 0.15 8.72 16.41
CA GLN A 278 0.71 8.72 17.77
C GLN A 278 -0.20 9.47 18.74
N ASN A 279 -0.67 10.66 18.35
CA ASN A 279 -1.54 11.50 19.18
C ASN A 279 -2.92 10.87 19.47
N SER A 280 -3.40 9.95 18.64
CA SER A 280 -4.62 9.20 18.89
C SER A 280 -4.44 8.00 19.83
N ARG A 281 -3.20 7.55 20.05
CA ARG A 281 -2.88 6.45 20.98
C ARG A 281 -2.54 6.92 22.39
N THR A 282 -2.16 8.19 22.54
CA THR A 282 -1.85 8.84 23.83
C THR A 282 -3.07 9.50 24.48
N ARG A 283 -4.24 9.47 23.82
CA ARG A 283 -5.55 9.90 24.35
C ARG A 283 -6.43 8.69 24.63
#